data_AF-A0A919IM65-F1
#
_entry.id   AF-A0A919IM65-F1
#
_cell.length_a   1.000
_cell.length_b   1.000
_cell.length_c   1.000
_cell.angle_alpha   90.00
_cell.angle_beta   90.00
_cell.angle_gamma   90.00
#
_symmetry.space_group_name_H-M   'P 1'
#
loop_
_entity.id
_entity.type
_entity.pdbx_description
1 polymer ?
#
loop_
_entity_poly.entity_id
_entity_poly.type
_entity_poly.pdbx_seq_one_letter_code
_entity_poly.pdbx_strand_id
1 'polypeptide(L)'
;MTPYPRRTERLIFQRYAGGKWVAWKSGTYKLSSAGKYTYTLTGTHKTGVKYRVSAAYLTGTSGDRANYTTNGAWKYFIFSK
;
A
#
# COMPACT_ATOMS: atom_id res chain seq x y z
N MET A 1 5.95 -5.88 7.07
CA MET A 1 6.92 -6.82 6.45
C MET A 1 7.99 -7.19 7.46
N THR A 2 8.84 -8.18 7.20
CA THR A 2 9.99 -8.44 8.09
C THR A 2 10.94 -7.22 8.09
N PRO A 3 11.44 -6.78 9.26
CA PRO A 3 12.43 -5.71 9.32
C PRO A 3 13.72 -6.08 8.59
N TYR A 4 14.28 -5.15 7.82
CA TYR A 4 15.61 -5.30 7.22
C TYR A 4 16.19 -3.91 6.90
N PRO A 5 17.52 -3.69 7.01
CA PRO A 5 18.14 -2.42 6.70
C PRO A 5 17.78 -1.89 5.31
N ARG A 6 17.45 -0.60 5.22
CA ARG A 6 17.10 0.12 3.98
C ARG A 6 15.85 -0.40 3.25
N ARG A 7 15.11 -1.34 3.83
CA ARG A 7 13.89 -1.90 3.24
C ARG A 7 12.81 -0.85 3.06
N THR A 8 12.19 -0.90 1.89
CA THR A 8 10.99 -0.13 1.55
C THR A 8 9.86 -1.06 1.11
N GLU A 9 8.62 -0.63 1.31
CA GLU A 9 7.45 -1.28 0.73
C GLU A 9 6.80 -0.40 -0.34
N ARG A 10 6.20 -1.03 -1.35
CA ARG A 10 5.33 -0.34 -2.31
C ARG A 10 3.89 -0.41 -1.81
N LEU A 11 3.32 0.74 -1.47
CA LEU A 11 1.92 0.86 -1.09
C LEU A 11 1.08 1.30 -2.30
N ILE A 12 -0.01 0.60 -2.58
CA ILE A 12 -0.87 0.81 -3.74
C ILE A 12 -2.30 1.00 -3.25
N PHE A 13 -2.89 2.16 -3.54
CA PHE A 13 -4.28 2.48 -3.28
C PHE A 13 -5.07 2.55 -4.58
N GLN A 14 -6.26 1.95 -4.56
CA GLN A 14 -7.20 2.01 -5.68
C GLN A 14 -8.59 2.34 -5.18
N ARG A 15 -9.37 2.99 -6.05
CA ARG A 15 -10.81 3.19 -5.85
C ARG A 15 -11.57 2.51 -6.97
N TYR A 16 -12.81 2.10 -6.71
CA TYR A 16 -13.67 1.55 -7.73
C TYR A 16 -14.43 2.67 -8.45
N ALA A 17 -14.28 2.76 -9.76
CA ALA A 17 -14.96 3.75 -10.60
C ALA A 17 -15.18 3.18 -12.00
N GLY A 18 -16.38 3.37 -12.55
CA GLY A 18 -16.71 2.90 -13.91
C GLY A 18 -16.53 1.39 -14.10
N GLY A 19 -16.93 0.58 -13.10
CA GLY A 19 -16.86 -0.89 -13.20
C GLY A 19 -15.46 -1.50 -13.03
N LYS A 20 -14.44 -0.71 -12.68
CA LYS A 20 -13.07 -1.22 -12.48
C LYS A 20 -12.35 -0.53 -11.34
N TRP A 21 -11.31 -1.19 -10.84
CA TRP A 21 -10.37 -0.60 -9.90
C TRP A 21 -9.40 0.31 -10.63
N VAL A 22 -9.33 1.58 -10.23
CA VAL A 22 -8.42 2.58 -10.81
C VAL A 22 -7.40 3.03 -9.77
N ALA A 23 -6.18 3.31 -10.23
CA ALA A 23 -5.14 3.86 -9.38
C ALA A 23 -5.62 5.17 -8.74
N TRP A 24 -5.47 5.25 -7.42
CA TRP A 24 -5.79 6.45 -6.65
C TRP A 24 -4.52 7.08 -6.08
N LYS A 25 -3.65 6.25 -5.50
CA LYS A 25 -2.34 6.68 -5.00
C LYS A 25 -1.39 5.49 -5.02
N SER A 26 -0.10 5.74 -5.18
CA SER A 26 0.92 4.74 -4.87
C SER A 26 2.20 5.41 -4.40
N GLY A 27 3.06 4.66 -3.72
CA GLY A 27 4.38 5.15 -3.35
C GLY A 27 5.25 4.05 -2.76
N THR A 28 6.54 4.33 -2.69
CA THR A 28 7.54 3.47 -2.07
C THR A 28 8.00 4.11 -0.77
N TYR A 29 7.85 3.43 0.35
CA TYR A 29 8.05 4.00 1.68
C TYR A 29 8.99 3.16 2.52
N LYS A 30 9.92 3.82 3.21
CA LYS A 30 10.87 3.16 4.10
C LYS A 30 10.15 2.59 5.31
N LEU A 31 10.48 1.35 5.66
CA LEU A 31 9.98 0.70 6.85
C LEU A 31 10.76 1.16 8.10
N SER A 32 10.07 1.19 9.23
CA SER A 32 10.69 1.33 10.55
C SER A 32 11.55 0.10 10.90
N SER A 33 12.30 0.18 11.99
CA SER A 33 13.02 -0.97 12.57
C SER A 33 12.09 -2.12 12.99
N ALA A 34 10.78 -1.87 13.13
CA ALA A 34 9.77 -2.89 13.36
C ALA A 34 9.16 -3.44 12.05
N GLY A 35 9.69 -3.07 10.88
CA GLY A 35 9.21 -3.55 9.58
C GLY A 35 7.83 -3.00 9.21
N LYS A 36 7.46 -1.84 9.76
CA LYS A 36 6.17 -1.19 9.57
C LYS A 36 6.32 0.18 8.93
N TYR A 37 5.39 0.52 8.06
CA TYR A 37 5.11 1.88 7.64
C TYR A 37 3.62 2.15 7.85
N THR A 38 3.29 3.33 8.35
CA THR A 38 1.91 3.75 8.59
C THR A 38 1.60 4.91 7.66
N TYR A 39 0.46 4.84 6.99
CA TYR A 39 -0.03 5.91 6.13
C TYR A 39 -1.39 6.40 6.64
N THR A 40 -1.50 7.69 6.92
CA THR A 40 -2.76 8.33 7.28
C THR A 40 -3.38 8.97 6.04
N LEU A 41 -4.61 8.58 5.72
CA LEU A 41 -5.40 9.24 4.68
C LEU A 41 -6.00 10.52 5.28
N THR A 42 -5.60 11.67 4.75
CA THR A 42 -6.01 12.99 5.23
C THR A 42 -6.93 13.69 4.21
N GLY A 43 -7.79 14.58 4.70
CA GLY A 43 -8.72 15.36 3.88
C GLY A 43 -10.04 14.64 3.61
N THR A 44 -10.91 15.28 2.83
CA THR A 44 -12.23 14.75 2.51
C THR A 44 -12.14 13.67 1.44
N HIS A 45 -12.82 12.54 1.67
CA HIS A 45 -12.89 11.42 0.72
C HIS A 45 -14.33 11.17 0.28
N LYS A 46 -14.51 10.63 -0.93
CA LYS A 46 -15.85 10.25 -1.40
C LYS A 46 -16.36 9.09 -0.55
N THR A 47 -17.48 9.31 0.12
CA THR A 47 -18.21 8.28 0.88
C THR A 47 -18.96 7.33 -0.05
N GLY A 48 -19.24 6.11 0.40
CA GLY A 48 -20.01 5.11 -0.38
C GLY A 48 -19.27 4.53 -1.59
N VAL A 49 -18.01 4.90 -1.81
CA VAL A 49 -17.14 4.34 -2.86
C VAL A 49 -16.28 3.22 -2.27
N LYS A 50 -16.07 2.15 -3.04
CA LYS A 50 -15.15 1.07 -2.65
C LYS A 50 -13.70 1.51 -2.84
N TYR A 51 -12.90 1.35 -1.80
CA TYR A 51 -11.45 1.54 -1.84
C TYR A 51 -10.74 0.24 -1.50
N ARG A 52 -9.49 0.11 -1.98
CA ARG A 52 -8.60 -0.97 -1.55
C ARG A 52 -7.16 -0.50 -1.46
N VAL A 53 -6.41 -1.14 -0.57
CA VAL A 53 -4.98 -0.93 -0.39
C VAL A 53 -4.25 -2.26 -0.35
N SER A 54 -3.05 -2.31 -0.93
CA SER A 54 -2.13 -3.44 -0.80
C SER A 54 -0.70 -2.91 -0.64
N ALA A 55 0.11 -3.65 0.13
CA ALA A 55 1.54 -3.42 0.26
C ALA A 55 2.29 -4.56 -0.43
N ALA A 56 3.34 -4.24 -1.18
CA ALA A 56 4.15 -5.21 -1.90
C ALA A 56 5.64 -4.99 -1.65
N TYR A 57 6.38 -6.10 -1.50
CA TYR A 57 7.84 -6.11 -1.56
C TYR A 57 8.24 -6.48 -2.98
N LEU A 58 9.11 -5.70 -3.60
CA LEU A 58 9.58 -5.94 -4.96
C LEU A 58 11.09 -6.15 -4.94
N THR A 59 11.56 -7.35 -5.24
CA THR A 59 13.01 -7.66 -5.22
C THR A 59 13.79 -6.69 -6.10
N GLY A 60 14.85 -6.11 -5.54
CA GLY A 60 15.70 -5.14 -6.24
C GLY A 60 15.14 -3.71 -6.32
N THR A 61 13.86 -3.49 -5.98
CA THR A 61 13.25 -2.15 -5.90
C THR A 61 12.96 -1.73 -4.45
N SER A 62 12.68 -2.70 -3.57
CA SER A 62 12.36 -2.49 -2.16
C SER A 62 13.57 -2.12 -1.27
N GLY A 63 14.62 -1.53 -1.85
CA GLY A 63 15.82 -1.07 -1.13
C GLY A 63 16.80 -2.17 -0.68
N ASP A 64 16.38 -3.44 -0.74
CA ASP A 64 17.21 -4.62 -0.48
C ASP A 64 16.84 -5.78 -1.44
N ARG A 65 17.51 -6.93 -1.26
CA ARG A 65 17.28 -8.16 -2.04
C ARG A 65 17.10 -9.41 -1.14
N ALA A 66 16.79 -9.22 0.13
CA ALA A 66 16.71 -10.34 1.08
C ALA A 66 15.45 -11.21 0.91
N ASN A 67 14.43 -10.73 0.18
CA ASN A 67 13.22 -11.50 -0.12
C ASN A 67 12.96 -11.58 -1.64
N TYR A 68 12.12 -12.54 -2.04
CA TYR A 68 11.47 -12.54 -3.35
C TYR A 68 10.29 -11.55 -3.39
N THR A 69 9.91 -11.15 -4.60
CA THR A 69 8.75 -10.29 -4.82
C THR A 69 7.51 -10.90 -4.19
N THR A 70 6.87 -10.16 -3.28
CA THR A 70 5.69 -10.59 -2.54
C THR A 70 4.63 -9.51 -2.63
N ASN A 71 3.46 -9.87 -3.16
CA ASN A 71 2.30 -8.98 -3.20
C ASN A 71 1.39 -9.29 -2.01
N GLY A 72 1.16 -8.29 -1.15
CA GLY A 72 0.23 -8.43 -0.04
C GLY A 72 -1.22 -8.52 -0.51
N ALA A 73 -2.05 -9.18 0.28
CA ALA A 73 -3.49 -9.24 0.04
C ALA A 73 -4.11 -7.83 0.05
N TRP A 74 -5.11 -7.61 -0.79
CA TRP A 74 -5.89 -6.39 -0.79
C TRP A 74 -6.72 -6.28 0.49
N LYS A 75 -6.67 -5.11 1.13
CA LYS A 75 -7.59 -4.71 2.20
C LYS A 75 -8.61 -3.75 1.61
N TYR A 76 -9.89 -4.01 1.86
CA TYR A 76 -11.01 -3.28 1.29
C TYR A 76 -11.69 -2.44 2.37
N PHE A 77 -12.12 -1.23 2.00
CA PHE A 77 -12.80 -0.33 2.91
C PHE A 77 -13.70 0.66 2.15
N ILE A 78 -14.63 1.26 2.88
CA ILE A 78 -15.54 2.31 2.38
C ILE A 78 -15.53 3.41 3.45
N PHE A 79 -15.37 4.66 3.03
CA PHE A 79 -15.64 5.79 3.93
C PHE A 79 -17.16 5.92 4.10
N SER A 80 -17.63 5.83 5.34
CA SER A 80 -18.99 6.19 5.72
C SER A 80 -19.05 7.63 6.25
N LYS A 81 -20.26 8.12 6.46
CA LYS A 81 -20.48 9.26 7.35
C LYS A 81 -20.21 8.85 8.80
#